data_AF-A0A2G8SUG7-F1
#
_entry.id   AF-A0A2G8SUG7-F1
#
_cell.length_a   1.000
_cell.length_b   1.000
_cell.length_c   1.000
_cell.angle_alpha   90.00
_cell.angle_beta   90.00
_cell.angle_gamma   90.00
#
_symmetry.space_group_name_H-M   'P 1'
#
loop_
_entity.id
_entity.type
_entity.pdbx_description
1 polymer ?
#
loop_
_entity_poly.entity_id
_entity_poly.type
_entity_poly.pdbx_seq_one_letter_code
_entity_poly.pdbx_strand_id
1 'polypeptide(L)'
;MSQVRVAILTVSDTASADASADRSGPVLQGLLTQAGYVCTRLQIVPDDEIRIRTVVLGWCDQGDVDWIITTGGTGFGAIKPLLEREAPGIVHLVLNASLQATPLAALSRPVAGTIKNTLVVTLPGSVKAVQENITALLQAGVVNHAIELVRGGSGQTVHEALASEGVRSPAPPPPPPPEAAVEVEVTPAPVPAEGPVRSPGSVRSSSHRHLHDHGHAHSHDHGHGHATPKPRSVLSQDPGLPAHARHRESPYPLVSVSDALLTIIREVQPLPAYEEPVTAALRGHVIAEDVYAPHNVPTTFSTNVDGYALRCMRLEPALRSSN
;
A
#
# COMPACT_ATOMS: atom_id res chain seq x y z
N MET A 1 13.50 -30.99 -0.66
CA MET A 1 13.47 -29.69 -1.37
C MET A 1 14.90 -29.23 -1.59
N SER A 2 15.24 -28.68 -2.76
CA SER A 2 16.56 -28.08 -2.99
C SER A 2 16.75 -26.89 -2.05
N GLN A 3 17.93 -26.78 -1.45
CA GLN A 3 18.25 -25.71 -0.50
C GLN A 3 18.08 -24.33 -1.18
N VAL A 4 17.48 -23.38 -0.47
CA VAL A 4 17.20 -22.04 -1.00
C VAL A 4 18.51 -21.23 -1.01
N ARG A 5 18.83 -20.64 -2.16
CA ARG A 5 20.04 -19.83 -2.39
C ARG A 5 19.70 -18.35 -2.24
N VAL A 6 20.39 -17.68 -1.33
CA VAL A 6 20.11 -16.31 -0.93
C VAL A 6 21.29 -15.41 -1.27
N ALA A 7 20.99 -14.23 -1.81
CA ALA A 7 21.96 -13.17 -2.00
C ALA A 7 21.66 -11.99 -1.07
N ILE A 8 22.69 -11.44 -0.44
CA ILE A 8 22.60 -10.31 0.48
C ILE A 8 23.30 -9.09 -0.14
N LEU A 9 22.55 -8.00 -0.30
CA LEU A 9 23.07 -6.72 -0.76
C LEU A 9 23.00 -5.68 0.34
N THR A 10 24.14 -5.28 0.88
CA THR A 10 24.23 -4.12 1.78
C THR A 10 24.35 -2.85 0.96
N VAL A 11 23.42 -1.92 1.14
CA VAL A 11 23.40 -0.61 0.46
C VAL A 11 23.76 0.47 1.48
N SER A 12 24.98 0.99 1.39
CA SER A 12 25.47 2.03 2.29
C SER A 12 26.74 2.68 1.76
N ASP A 13 26.76 4.02 1.71
CA ASP A 13 27.96 4.79 1.35
C ASP A 13 29.10 4.55 2.34
N THR A 14 28.78 4.45 3.64
CA THR A 14 29.80 4.21 4.68
C THR A 14 30.36 2.80 4.57
N ALA A 15 29.52 1.79 4.38
CA ALA A 15 29.97 0.41 4.25
C ALA A 15 30.68 0.15 2.91
N SER A 16 30.30 0.87 1.86
CA SER A 16 30.98 0.79 0.56
C SER A 16 32.37 1.40 0.61
N ALA A 17 32.61 2.40 1.47
CA ALA A 17 33.93 2.97 1.69
C ALA A 17 34.77 2.14 2.67
N ASP A 18 34.13 1.57 3.70
CA ASP A 18 34.74 0.70 4.70
C ASP A 18 33.82 -0.47 5.03
N ALA A 19 34.17 -1.66 4.53
CA ALA A 19 33.38 -2.86 4.73
C ALA A 19 33.20 -3.25 6.22
N SER A 20 34.08 -2.79 7.12
CA SER A 20 33.95 -3.06 8.55
C SER A 20 32.77 -2.32 9.20
N ALA A 21 32.26 -1.27 8.55
CA ALA A 21 31.06 -0.56 8.96
C ALA A 21 29.77 -1.36 8.68
N ASP A 22 29.81 -2.40 7.83
CA ASP A 22 28.66 -3.29 7.64
C ASP A 22 28.49 -4.22 8.84
N ARG A 23 27.54 -3.86 9.70
CA ARG A 23 27.12 -4.67 10.84
C ARG A 23 25.89 -5.53 10.54
N SER A 24 25.09 -5.15 9.53
CA SER A 24 23.78 -5.75 9.25
C SER A 24 23.91 -6.96 8.33
N GLY A 25 24.73 -6.88 7.29
CA GLY A 25 24.98 -7.98 6.35
C GLY A 25 25.47 -9.26 7.03
N PRO A 26 26.52 -9.23 7.88
CA PRO A 26 27.00 -10.42 8.58
C PRO A 26 25.98 -11.03 9.54
N VAL A 27 25.19 -10.20 10.24
CA VAL A 27 24.12 -10.67 11.13
C VAL A 27 23.02 -11.37 10.34
N LEU A 28 22.61 -10.78 9.21
CA LEU A 28 21.62 -11.37 8.32
C LEU A 28 22.10 -12.72 7.75
N GLN A 29 23.35 -12.80 7.31
CA GLN A 29 23.96 -14.05 6.84
C GLN A 29 23.92 -15.14 7.91
N GLY A 30 24.28 -14.79 9.15
CA GLY A 30 24.25 -15.72 10.28
C GLY A 30 22.85 -16.28 10.54
N LEU A 31 21.83 -15.42 10.57
CA LEU A 31 20.44 -15.81 10.81
C LEU A 31 19.88 -16.69 9.69
N LEU A 32 20.15 -16.35 8.44
CA LEU A 32 19.75 -17.15 7.28
C LEU A 32 20.41 -18.53 7.28
N THR A 33 21.71 -18.58 7.58
CA THR A 33 22.44 -19.85 7.64
C THR A 33 21.91 -20.75 8.76
N GLN A 34 21.62 -20.17 9.94
CA GLN A 34 21.00 -20.89 11.05
C GLN A 34 19.60 -21.42 10.68
N ALA A 35 18.86 -20.69 9.85
CA ALA A 35 17.55 -21.10 9.35
C ALA A 35 17.62 -22.08 8.15
N GLY A 36 18.82 -22.54 7.76
CA GLY A 36 19.01 -23.56 6.72
C GLY A 36 19.15 -23.05 5.28
N TYR A 37 19.23 -21.73 5.08
CA TYR A 37 19.45 -21.12 3.77
C TYR A 37 20.94 -21.08 3.39
N VAL A 38 21.26 -21.09 2.10
CA VAL A 38 22.64 -20.93 1.60
C VAL A 38 22.83 -19.51 1.12
N CYS A 39 23.68 -18.74 1.78
CA CYS A 39 24.06 -17.41 1.29
C CYS A 39 25.13 -17.54 0.19
N THR A 40 24.72 -17.48 -1.08
CA THR A 40 25.61 -17.68 -2.25
C THR A 40 26.34 -16.41 -2.66
N ARG A 41 25.77 -15.24 -2.37
CA ARG A 41 26.34 -13.93 -2.73
C ARG A 41 26.21 -12.97 -1.56
N LEU A 42 27.29 -12.23 -1.29
CA LEU A 42 27.30 -11.10 -0.38
C LEU A 42 28.03 -9.96 -1.06
N GLN A 43 27.41 -8.79 -1.12
CA GLN A 43 28.01 -7.62 -1.74
C GLN A 43 27.58 -6.35 -1.02
N ILE A 44 28.51 -5.40 -0.96
CA ILE A 44 28.25 -4.04 -0.48
C ILE A 44 28.30 -3.11 -1.69
N VAL A 45 27.34 -2.19 -1.78
CA VAL A 45 27.29 -1.14 -2.80
C VAL A 45 27.01 0.21 -2.14
N PRO A 46 27.48 1.33 -2.74
CA PRO A 46 27.07 2.65 -2.31
C PRO A 46 25.58 2.87 -2.61
N ASP A 47 25.05 3.96 -2.08
CA ASP A 47 23.68 4.41 -2.33
C ASP A 47 23.52 5.00 -3.74
N ASP A 48 23.71 4.14 -4.75
CA ASP A 48 23.66 4.49 -6.16
C ASP A 48 22.66 3.59 -6.90
N GLU A 49 21.64 4.23 -7.50
CA GLU A 49 20.53 3.54 -8.16
C GLU A 49 21.00 2.59 -9.28
N ILE A 50 21.96 3.04 -10.09
CA ILE A 50 22.47 2.26 -11.22
C ILE A 50 23.21 1.02 -10.72
N ARG A 51 24.05 1.18 -9.70
CA ARG A 51 24.85 0.10 -9.13
C ARG A 51 23.99 -0.93 -8.42
N ILE A 52 22.99 -0.50 -7.65
CA ILE A 52 22.01 -1.39 -7.02
C ILE A 52 21.29 -2.21 -8.09
N ARG A 53 20.75 -1.56 -9.13
CA ARG A 53 20.03 -2.24 -10.23
C ARG A 53 20.92 -3.24 -10.97
N THR A 54 22.15 -2.84 -11.28
CA THR A 54 23.09 -3.68 -12.02
C THR A 54 23.41 -4.98 -11.27
N VAL A 55 23.66 -4.88 -9.96
CA VAL A 55 23.94 -6.06 -9.13
C VAL A 55 22.72 -6.98 -9.04
N VAL A 56 21.55 -6.41 -8.77
CA VAL A 56 20.30 -7.18 -8.60
C VAL A 56 19.91 -7.89 -9.88
N LEU A 57 19.89 -7.18 -11.02
CA LEU A 57 19.61 -7.80 -12.32
C LEU A 57 20.66 -8.85 -12.68
N GLY A 58 21.94 -8.56 -12.44
CA GLY A 58 23.02 -9.52 -12.68
C GLY A 58 22.84 -10.82 -11.89
N TRP A 59 22.37 -10.76 -10.64
CA TRP A 59 22.06 -11.95 -9.85
C TRP A 59 20.82 -12.69 -10.36
N CYS A 60 19.76 -11.97 -10.73
CA CYS A 60 18.56 -12.58 -11.31
C CYS A 60 18.85 -13.28 -12.66
N ASP A 61 19.77 -12.75 -13.45
CA ASP A 61 20.12 -13.28 -14.79
C ASP A 61 20.90 -14.59 -14.75
N GLN A 62 21.68 -14.83 -13.68
CA GLN A 62 22.52 -16.02 -13.55
C GLN A 62 21.72 -17.28 -13.18
N GLY A 63 20.52 -17.14 -12.61
CA GLY A 63 19.68 -18.26 -12.19
C GLY A 63 20.22 -19.02 -10.96
N ASP A 64 21.24 -18.48 -10.29
CA ASP A 64 21.87 -19.08 -9.11
C ASP A 64 21.36 -18.53 -7.77
N VAL A 65 20.38 -17.63 -7.80
CA VAL A 65 19.78 -16.98 -6.63
C VAL A 65 18.25 -17.09 -6.66
N ASP A 66 17.68 -17.59 -5.56
CA ASP A 66 16.23 -17.74 -5.39
C ASP A 66 15.62 -16.56 -4.62
N TRP A 67 16.42 -15.95 -3.73
CA TRP A 67 15.98 -14.85 -2.89
C TRP A 67 17.08 -13.80 -2.73
N ILE A 68 16.77 -12.55 -3.02
CA ILE A 68 17.62 -11.39 -2.78
C ILE A 68 17.06 -10.62 -1.59
N ILE A 69 17.92 -10.34 -0.62
CA ILE A 69 17.61 -9.45 0.49
C ILE A 69 18.55 -8.25 0.44
N THR A 70 17.99 -7.05 0.44
CA THR A 70 18.79 -5.83 0.59
C THR A 70 18.67 -5.29 2.00
N THR A 71 19.73 -4.73 2.58
CA THR A 71 19.68 -3.96 3.83
C THR A 71 20.34 -2.60 3.61
N GLY A 72 19.68 -1.52 4.03
CA GLY A 72 20.20 -0.17 3.77
C GLY A 72 19.12 0.88 3.52
N GLY A 73 19.57 2.12 3.31
CA GLY A 73 18.76 3.32 3.48
C GLY A 73 17.98 3.85 2.27
N THR A 74 17.87 3.17 1.12
CA THR A 74 17.36 3.82 -0.12
C THR A 74 17.01 2.86 -1.27
N GLY A 75 17.22 1.55 -1.10
CA GLY A 75 17.04 0.57 -2.17
C GLY A 75 15.63 0.56 -2.79
N PHE A 76 14.61 1.12 -2.14
CA PHE A 76 13.24 1.14 -2.64
C PHE A 76 13.09 1.83 -4.01
N GLY A 77 13.76 2.96 -4.25
CA GLY A 77 13.69 3.68 -5.54
C GLY A 77 14.39 2.92 -6.67
N ALA A 78 15.47 2.23 -6.34
CA ALA A 78 16.23 1.43 -7.28
C ALA A 78 15.53 0.11 -7.63
N ILE A 79 14.97 -0.58 -6.63
CA ILE A 79 14.38 -1.91 -6.76
C ILE A 79 12.96 -1.87 -7.32
N LYS A 80 12.11 -0.93 -6.89
CA LYS A 80 10.68 -0.93 -7.27
C LYS A 80 10.45 -0.99 -8.79
N PRO A 81 11.15 -0.22 -9.63
CA PRO A 81 10.95 -0.27 -11.08
C PRO A 81 11.42 -1.57 -11.74
N LEU A 82 12.19 -2.40 -11.03
CA LEU A 82 12.66 -3.69 -11.53
C LEU A 82 11.67 -4.84 -11.30
N LEU A 83 10.71 -4.66 -10.39
CA LEU A 83 9.77 -5.72 -10.04
C LEU A 83 8.80 -6.00 -11.18
N GLU A 84 8.68 -7.27 -11.57
CA GLU A 84 7.68 -7.74 -12.53
C GLU A 84 6.33 -7.99 -11.84
N ARG A 85 6.38 -8.46 -10.59
CA ARG A 85 5.22 -8.69 -9.73
C ARG A 85 5.50 -8.18 -8.33
N GLU A 86 4.69 -7.25 -7.85
CA GLU A 86 4.81 -6.76 -6.47
C GLU A 86 4.21 -7.76 -5.47
N ALA A 87 4.79 -7.84 -4.28
CA ALA A 87 4.32 -8.66 -3.16
C ALA A 87 3.93 -7.78 -1.96
N PRO A 88 2.83 -7.01 -2.04
CA PRO A 88 2.45 -6.06 -1.00
C PRO A 88 2.20 -6.71 0.36
N GLY A 89 1.75 -7.98 0.40
CA GLY A 89 1.60 -8.73 1.65
C GLY A 89 2.91 -8.89 2.44
N ILE A 90 4.03 -9.10 1.73
CA ILE A 90 5.38 -9.16 2.35
C ILE A 90 5.79 -7.78 2.84
N VAL A 91 5.47 -6.72 2.08
CA VAL A 91 5.71 -5.33 2.51
C VAL A 91 4.97 -5.04 3.82
N HIS A 92 3.69 -5.43 3.93
CA HIS A 92 2.91 -5.27 5.16
C HIS A 92 3.48 -6.06 6.33
N LEU A 93 3.96 -7.28 6.10
CA LEU A 93 4.61 -8.09 7.14
C LEU A 93 5.85 -7.39 7.71
N VAL A 94 6.73 -6.90 6.83
CA VAL A 94 7.95 -6.14 7.21
C VAL A 94 7.57 -4.83 7.92
N LEU A 95 6.58 -4.08 7.40
CA LEU A 95 6.13 -2.84 8.02
C LEU A 95 5.57 -3.11 9.42
N ASN A 96 4.71 -4.11 9.57
CA ASN A 96 4.09 -4.46 10.84
C ASN A 96 5.16 -4.87 11.87
N ALA A 97 6.09 -5.75 11.50
CA ALA A 97 7.20 -6.14 12.37
C ALA A 97 8.01 -4.92 12.86
N SER A 98 8.29 -3.98 11.95
CA SER A 98 9.03 -2.76 12.28
C SER A 98 8.22 -1.80 13.17
N LEU A 99 6.91 -1.70 12.96
CA LEU A 99 6.01 -0.83 13.73
C LEU A 99 5.81 -1.31 15.18
N GLN A 100 5.91 -2.62 15.44
CA GLN A 100 5.93 -3.15 16.80
C GLN A 100 7.16 -2.68 17.58
N ALA A 101 8.28 -2.41 16.90
CA ALA A 101 9.51 -1.96 17.51
C ALA A 101 9.60 -0.44 17.66
N THR A 102 9.11 0.32 16.67
CA THR A 102 9.12 1.78 16.72
C THR A 102 8.05 2.42 15.83
N PRO A 103 7.32 3.44 16.31
CA PRO A 103 6.38 4.21 15.48
C PRO A 103 7.05 4.88 14.27
N LEU A 104 8.36 5.19 14.35
CA LEU A 104 9.11 5.81 13.25
C LEU A 104 9.23 4.89 12.03
N ALA A 105 8.98 3.58 12.18
CA ALA A 105 8.92 2.65 11.07
C ALA A 105 7.83 3.01 10.03
N ALA A 106 6.84 3.82 10.41
CA ALA A 106 5.84 4.37 9.49
C ALA A 106 6.45 5.18 8.32
N LEU A 107 7.68 5.69 8.48
CA LEU A 107 8.41 6.42 7.44
C LEU A 107 9.20 5.50 6.49
N SER A 108 9.28 4.21 6.81
CA SER A 108 9.97 3.25 5.97
C SER A 108 9.20 3.02 4.67
N ARG A 109 9.95 2.74 3.59
CA ARG A 109 9.39 2.49 2.26
C ARG A 109 9.86 1.14 1.72
N PRO A 110 9.63 0.01 2.42
CA PRO A 110 10.09 -1.26 1.92
C PRO A 110 9.36 -1.65 0.64
N VAL A 111 10.05 -2.43 -0.17
CA VAL A 111 9.61 -2.97 -1.44
C VAL A 111 9.85 -4.48 -1.41
N ALA A 112 8.88 -5.23 -1.88
CA ALA A 112 8.99 -6.66 -2.05
C ALA A 112 8.26 -7.10 -3.31
N GLY A 113 8.77 -8.14 -3.97
CA GLY A 113 8.21 -8.65 -5.20
C GLY A 113 9.15 -9.62 -5.89
N THR A 114 8.91 -9.90 -7.16
CA THR A 114 9.71 -10.83 -7.94
C THR A 114 10.30 -10.17 -9.16
N ILE A 115 11.51 -10.58 -9.51
CA ILE A 115 12.19 -10.28 -10.76
C ILE A 115 12.52 -11.64 -11.37
N LYS A 116 11.98 -11.97 -12.54
CA LYS A 116 12.05 -13.31 -13.12
C LYS A 116 11.62 -14.38 -12.11
N ASN A 117 12.54 -15.30 -11.77
CA ASN A 117 12.35 -16.41 -10.85
C ASN A 117 13.00 -16.16 -9.48
N THR A 118 13.22 -14.90 -9.10
CA THR A 118 13.88 -14.51 -7.86
C THR A 118 12.97 -13.62 -7.03
N LEU A 119 12.76 -13.98 -5.76
CA LEU A 119 12.09 -13.14 -4.77
C LEU A 119 13.05 -12.03 -4.33
N VAL A 120 12.58 -10.79 -4.21
CA VAL A 120 13.37 -9.65 -3.74
C VAL A 120 12.64 -8.98 -2.58
N VAL A 121 13.34 -8.75 -1.47
CA VAL A 121 12.80 -8.08 -0.28
C VAL A 121 13.80 -7.05 0.24
N THR A 122 13.34 -5.82 0.48
CA THR A 122 14.19 -4.79 1.09
C THR A 122 13.93 -4.69 2.59
N LEU A 123 14.99 -4.74 3.39
CA LEU A 123 14.97 -4.56 4.83
C LEU A 123 15.58 -3.20 5.25
N PRO A 124 15.23 -2.69 6.45
CA PRO A 124 15.87 -1.51 7.01
C PRO A 124 17.38 -1.70 7.20
N GLY A 125 18.10 -0.59 7.41
CA GLY A 125 19.57 -0.60 7.51
C GLY A 125 20.14 -0.98 8.88
N SER A 126 19.38 -0.84 9.97
CA SER A 126 19.90 -1.11 11.32
C SER A 126 19.89 -2.60 11.65
N VAL A 127 20.90 -3.06 12.39
CA VAL A 127 21.03 -4.47 12.79
C VAL A 127 19.77 -4.97 13.50
N LYS A 128 19.27 -4.21 14.48
CA LYS A 128 18.07 -4.56 15.23
C LYS A 128 16.86 -4.74 14.32
N ALA A 129 16.63 -3.80 13.41
CA ALA A 129 15.50 -3.87 12.49
C ALA A 129 15.64 -5.05 11.51
N VAL A 130 16.86 -5.34 11.03
CA VAL A 130 17.10 -6.54 10.20
C VAL A 130 16.74 -7.81 10.95
N GLN A 131 17.16 -7.94 12.21
CA GLN A 131 16.86 -9.11 13.06
C GLN A 131 15.34 -9.29 13.27
N GLU A 132 14.63 -8.21 13.56
CA GLU A 132 13.17 -8.23 13.76
C GLU A 132 12.43 -8.64 12.48
N ASN A 133 12.79 -8.01 11.34
CA ASN A 133 12.11 -8.28 10.07
C ASN A 133 12.45 -9.65 9.49
N ILE A 134 13.69 -10.10 9.59
CA ILE A 134 14.04 -11.45 9.09
C ILE A 134 13.35 -12.52 9.92
N THR A 135 13.23 -12.33 11.23
CA THR A 135 12.49 -13.24 12.10
C THR A 135 11.03 -13.33 11.64
N ALA A 136 10.37 -12.19 11.38
CA ALA A 136 9.00 -12.17 10.89
C ALA A 136 8.85 -12.84 9.50
N LEU A 137 9.82 -12.67 8.60
CA LEU A 137 9.81 -13.29 7.27
C LEU A 137 9.97 -14.82 7.33
N LEU A 138 10.77 -15.31 8.28
CA LEU A 138 11.04 -16.73 8.46
C LEU A 138 9.91 -17.47 9.22
N GLN A 139 9.01 -16.73 9.88
CA GLN A 139 7.89 -17.32 10.61
C GLN A 139 6.91 -18.05 9.66
N ALA A 140 6.39 -19.18 10.15
CA ALA A 140 5.35 -19.98 9.48
C ALA A 140 5.67 -20.36 8.02
N GLY A 141 6.95 -20.38 7.62
CA GLY A 141 7.36 -20.79 6.28
C GLY A 141 6.91 -19.87 5.14
N VAL A 142 6.48 -18.64 5.43
CA VAL A 142 5.93 -17.69 4.43
C VAL A 142 6.89 -17.49 3.24
N VAL A 143 8.17 -17.23 3.52
CA VAL A 143 9.17 -17.04 2.47
C VAL A 143 9.42 -18.32 1.67
N ASN A 144 9.48 -19.48 2.32
CA ASN A 144 9.68 -20.75 1.62
C ASN A 144 8.53 -21.03 0.63
N HIS A 145 7.30 -20.75 1.04
CA HIS A 145 6.13 -20.86 0.16
C HIS A 145 6.19 -19.87 -1.01
N ALA A 146 6.55 -18.61 -0.74
CA ALA A 146 6.70 -17.60 -1.79
C ALA A 146 7.74 -18.04 -2.83
N ILE A 147 8.88 -18.58 -2.39
CA ILE A 147 9.95 -19.06 -3.29
C ILE A 147 9.48 -20.28 -4.10
N GLU A 148 8.72 -21.19 -3.50
CA GLU A 148 8.15 -22.34 -4.21
C GLU A 148 7.19 -21.91 -5.33
N LEU A 149 6.31 -20.94 -5.06
CA LEU A 149 5.41 -20.36 -6.07
C LEU A 149 6.19 -19.70 -7.21
N VAL A 150 7.28 -18.98 -6.88
CA VAL A 150 8.14 -18.32 -7.87
C VAL A 150 8.89 -19.32 -8.76
N ARG A 151 9.26 -20.48 -8.20
CA ARG A 151 9.86 -21.60 -8.95
C ARG A 151 8.86 -22.37 -9.80
N GLY A 152 7.57 -22.03 -9.77
CA GLY A 152 6.51 -22.72 -10.52
C GLY A 152 5.96 -23.96 -9.81
N GLY A 153 6.15 -24.08 -8.50
CA GLY A 153 5.53 -25.13 -7.68
C GLY A 153 4.02 -24.90 -7.46
N SER A 154 3.29 -25.96 -7.10
CA SER A 154 1.82 -25.93 -6.94
C SER A 154 1.32 -25.39 -5.60
N GLY A 155 2.21 -25.02 -4.66
CA GLY A 155 1.85 -24.52 -3.33
C GLY A 155 1.12 -25.52 -2.41
N GLN A 156 0.86 -26.76 -2.88
CA GLN A 156 0.12 -27.80 -2.15
C GLN A 156 0.86 -28.31 -0.91
N THR A 157 2.19 -28.42 -1.01
CA THR A 157 3.11 -28.90 0.03
C THR A 157 3.06 -28.07 1.32
N VAL A 158 2.84 -26.76 1.23
CA VAL A 158 2.85 -25.87 2.41
C VAL A 158 1.48 -25.77 3.05
N HIS A 159 0.37 -25.90 2.29
CA HIS A 159 -0.95 -26.05 2.88
C HIS A 159 -1.04 -27.34 3.73
N GLU A 160 -0.41 -28.42 3.27
CA GLU A 160 -0.31 -29.67 4.04
C GLU A 160 0.60 -29.53 5.27
N ALA A 161 1.75 -28.85 5.16
CA ALA A 161 2.66 -28.62 6.29
C ALA A 161 2.05 -27.71 7.37
N LEU A 162 1.43 -26.57 6.98
CA LEU A 162 0.75 -25.65 7.90
C LEU A 162 -0.47 -26.29 8.58
N ALA A 163 -1.17 -27.20 7.89
CA ALA A 163 -2.22 -28.02 8.49
C ALA A 163 -1.67 -29.04 9.51
N SER A 164 -0.44 -29.54 9.30
CA SER A 164 0.20 -30.53 10.18
C SER A 164 0.89 -29.94 11.42
N GLU A 165 1.38 -28.70 11.36
CA GLU A 165 2.09 -28.04 12.48
C GLU A 165 1.18 -27.44 13.56
N GLY A 166 -0.14 -27.64 13.44
CA GLY A 166 -1.06 -27.38 14.56
C GLY A 166 -1.02 -25.94 15.08
N VAL A 167 -0.92 -24.94 14.18
CA VAL A 167 -1.32 -23.58 14.52
C VAL A 167 -2.82 -23.62 14.80
N ARG A 168 -3.16 -23.90 16.06
CA ARG A 168 -4.53 -23.81 16.55
C ARG A 168 -4.99 -22.39 16.25
N SER A 169 -6.11 -22.27 15.54
CA SER A 169 -6.93 -21.08 15.68
C SER A 169 -7.09 -20.82 17.19
N PRO A 170 -6.77 -19.61 17.70
CA PRO A 170 -6.93 -19.34 19.11
C PRO A 170 -8.36 -19.70 19.51
N ALA A 171 -8.50 -20.44 20.61
CA ALA A 171 -9.81 -20.75 21.16
C ALA A 171 -10.57 -19.41 21.35
N PRO A 172 -11.87 -19.37 21.02
CA PRO A 172 -12.63 -18.14 21.17
C PRO A 172 -12.50 -17.64 22.62
N PRO A 173 -12.26 -16.34 22.84
CA PRO A 173 -12.24 -15.79 24.19
C PRO A 173 -13.58 -16.11 24.87
N PRO A 174 -13.58 -16.38 26.19
CA PRO A 174 -14.83 -16.56 26.92
C PRO A 174 -15.73 -15.33 26.73
N PRO A 175 -17.06 -15.51 26.69
CA PRO A 175 -17.99 -14.40 26.51
C PRO A 175 -17.72 -13.33 27.57
N PRO A 176 -17.78 -12.03 27.22
CA PRO A 176 -17.64 -10.98 28.21
C PRO A 176 -18.73 -11.14 29.29
N PRO A 177 -18.43 -10.82 30.56
CA PRO A 177 -19.45 -10.79 31.59
C PRO A 177 -20.56 -9.81 31.20
N PRO A 178 -21.83 -10.06 31.59
CA PRO A 178 -22.93 -9.17 31.28
C PRO A 178 -22.60 -7.75 31.76
N GLU A 179 -22.73 -6.79 30.85
CA GLU A 179 -22.39 -5.38 31.08
C GLU A 179 -23.06 -4.86 32.36
N ALA A 180 -22.24 -4.53 33.37
CA ALA A 180 -22.65 -3.59 34.38
C ALA A 180 -22.72 -2.23 33.71
N ALA A 181 -23.92 -1.65 33.67
CA ALA A 181 -24.18 -0.31 33.17
C ALA A 181 -23.17 0.68 33.77
N VAL A 182 -22.27 1.19 32.95
CA VAL A 182 -21.46 2.36 33.29
C VAL A 182 -22.34 3.56 32.98
N GLU A 183 -22.94 4.15 34.01
CA GLU A 183 -23.54 5.47 33.92
C GLU A 183 -22.44 6.48 33.58
N VAL A 184 -22.42 6.96 32.33
CA VAL A 184 -21.57 8.06 31.92
C VAL A 184 -22.32 9.36 32.22
N GLU A 185 -21.91 10.04 33.29
CA GLU A 185 -22.38 11.37 33.63
C GLU A 185 -21.78 12.38 32.62
N VAL A 186 -22.61 12.83 31.68
CA VAL A 186 -22.24 13.81 30.65
C VAL A 186 -22.26 15.20 31.28
N THR A 187 -21.09 15.78 31.52
CA THR A 187 -20.96 17.21 31.84
C THR A 187 -20.92 18.04 30.55
N PRO A 188 -21.70 19.13 30.43
CA PRO A 188 -21.68 19.97 29.23
C PRO A 188 -20.41 20.84 29.16
N ALA A 189 -19.89 20.99 27.94
CA ALA A 189 -18.73 21.81 27.63
C ALA A 189 -18.95 23.30 27.95
N PRO A 190 -17.91 24.05 28.35
CA PRO A 190 -18.05 25.48 28.60
C PRO A 190 -18.19 26.28 27.31
N VAL A 191 -19.08 27.28 27.36
CA VAL A 191 -19.40 28.24 26.31
C VAL A 191 -18.24 29.24 26.15
N PRO A 192 -17.82 29.61 24.91
CA PRO A 192 -16.79 30.63 24.73
C PRO A 192 -17.35 32.02 25.07
N ALA A 193 -16.62 32.76 25.91
CA ALA A 193 -16.93 34.13 26.29
C ALA A 193 -16.59 35.12 25.15
N GLU A 194 -17.52 36.04 24.90
CA GLU A 194 -17.35 37.18 23.99
C GLU A 194 -16.28 38.15 24.53
N GLY A 195 -15.24 38.39 23.72
CA GLY A 195 -14.23 39.43 23.97
C GLY A 195 -14.56 40.72 23.18
N PRO A 196 -14.19 41.91 23.70
CA PRO A 196 -14.70 43.17 23.17
C PRO A 196 -14.03 43.60 21.87
N VAL A 197 -14.86 44.21 21.02
CA VAL A 197 -14.54 44.88 19.76
C VAL A 197 -13.53 46.02 19.97
N ARG A 198 -12.48 46.08 19.13
CA ARG A 198 -11.63 47.27 18.95
C ARG A 198 -11.45 47.62 17.47
N SER A 199 -11.82 48.85 17.15
CA SER A 199 -11.75 49.53 15.85
C SER A 199 -10.31 49.94 15.46
N PRO A 200 -10.06 50.33 14.19
CA PRO A 200 -8.74 50.29 13.56
C PRO A 200 -7.95 51.59 13.76
N GLY A 201 -6.64 51.47 13.98
CA GLY A 201 -5.73 52.60 14.19
C GLY A 201 -4.40 52.45 13.47
N SER A 202 -4.26 53.26 12.41
CA SER A 202 -3.06 54.02 12.03
C SER A 202 -1.73 53.29 11.78
N VAL A 203 -1.39 53.28 10.49
CA VAL A 203 -0.06 53.09 9.91
C VAL A 203 0.92 54.14 10.44
N ARG A 204 2.08 53.71 10.97
CA ARG A 204 3.30 54.55 11.00
C ARG A 204 4.55 53.72 10.72
N SER A 205 5.21 54.12 9.64
CA SER A 205 6.56 53.77 9.24
C SER A 205 7.60 54.32 10.20
N SER A 206 8.60 53.51 10.55
CA SER A 206 9.90 54.02 11.02
C SER A 206 11.04 53.27 10.33
N SER A 207 11.71 54.05 9.48
CA SER A 207 12.93 53.81 8.73
C SER A 207 14.11 53.36 9.58
N HIS A 208 14.85 52.36 9.11
CA HIS A 208 16.29 52.25 9.36
C HIS A 208 17.01 51.97 8.03
N ARG A 209 17.86 52.92 7.62
CA ARG A 209 18.80 52.82 6.51
C ARG A 209 20.15 52.36 7.08
N HIS A 210 20.82 51.43 6.40
CA HIS A 210 22.29 51.40 6.29
C HIS A 210 22.68 50.84 4.92
N LEU A 211 23.43 51.63 4.14
CA LEU A 211 24.24 51.28 2.96
C LEU A 211 25.63 50.82 3.48
N HIS A 212 26.57 50.12 2.80
CA HIS A 212 26.96 49.77 1.42
C HIS A 212 27.52 48.30 1.48
N ASP A 213 27.84 47.50 0.46
CA ASP A 213 28.56 47.79 -0.79
C ASP A 213 28.65 46.58 -1.77
N HIS A 214 28.92 46.92 -3.04
CA HIS A 214 29.44 46.20 -4.22
C HIS A 214 29.24 44.68 -4.50
N GLY A 215 28.54 44.39 -5.61
CA GLY A 215 28.65 43.14 -6.39
C GLY A 215 28.13 43.33 -7.83
N HIS A 216 29.01 43.12 -8.82
CA HIS A 216 28.78 43.35 -10.25
C HIS A 216 27.68 42.44 -10.83
N ALA A 217 26.70 43.03 -11.53
CA ALA A 217 25.73 42.31 -12.35
C ALA A 217 26.06 42.48 -13.84
N HIS A 218 26.38 41.38 -14.51
CA HIS A 218 26.40 41.29 -15.97
C HIS A 218 25.07 40.71 -16.44
N SER A 219 24.24 41.52 -17.08
CA SER A 219 23.02 41.09 -17.76
C SER A 219 23.36 40.70 -19.20
N HIS A 220 23.32 39.40 -19.51
CA HIS A 220 23.21 38.93 -20.90
C HIS A 220 21.74 38.67 -21.20
N ASP A 221 21.17 39.54 -22.05
CA ASP A 221 19.83 39.39 -22.60
C ASP A 221 19.88 38.43 -23.79
N HIS A 222 19.46 37.18 -23.58
CA HIS A 222 19.20 36.24 -24.66
C HIS A 222 17.69 36.13 -24.84
N GLY A 223 17.17 36.85 -25.84
CA GLY A 223 15.78 36.77 -26.28
C GLY A 223 15.46 35.39 -26.85
N HIS A 224 15.07 34.46 -25.99
CA HIS A 224 14.38 33.24 -26.40
C HIS A 224 12.89 33.54 -26.55
N GLY A 225 12.44 33.67 -27.80
CA GLY A 225 11.02 33.72 -28.13
C GLY A 225 10.32 32.45 -27.66
N HIS A 226 9.68 32.50 -26.50
CA HIS A 226 8.77 31.46 -26.05
C HIS A 226 7.42 31.63 -26.77
N ALA A 227 7.29 30.99 -27.93
CA ALA A 227 5.95 30.66 -28.43
C ALA A 227 5.38 29.55 -27.55
N THR A 228 4.19 29.77 -26.98
CA THR A 228 3.45 28.73 -26.25
C THR A 228 3.18 27.55 -27.18
N PRO A 229 3.52 26.30 -26.80
CA PRO A 229 3.24 25.13 -27.63
C PRO A 229 1.73 24.97 -27.82
N LYS A 230 1.25 24.98 -29.07
CA LYS A 230 -0.13 24.60 -29.37
C LYS A 230 -0.30 23.10 -29.10
N PRO A 231 -1.27 22.66 -28.29
CA PRO A 231 -1.49 21.24 -28.04
C PRO A 231 -1.83 20.51 -29.36
N ARG A 232 -1.14 19.39 -29.62
CA ARG A 232 -1.25 18.60 -30.86
C ARG A 232 -2.43 17.62 -30.90
N SER A 233 -3.28 17.58 -29.88
CA SER A 233 -4.37 16.61 -29.79
C SER A 233 -5.71 17.26 -30.16
N VAL A 234 -6.27 16.86 -31.30
CA VAL A 234 -7.71 16.99 -31.53
C VAL A 234 -8.40 16.10 -30.49
N LEU A 235 -9.14 16.70 -29.56
CA LEU A 235 -9.87 15.96 -28.54
C LEU A 235 -11.12 15.32 -29.17
N SER A 236 -11.47 14.12 -28.71
CA SER A 236 -12.63 13.38 -29.17
C SER A 236 -13.64 13.21 -28.02
N GLN A 237 -14.89 12.93 -28.37
CA GLN A 237 -15.93 12.56 -27.40
C GLN A 237 -16.18 11.06 -27.33
N ASP A 238 -15.39 10.27 -28.07
CA ASP A 238 -15.48 8.81 -28.06
C ASP A 238 -15.11 8.25 -26.67
N PRO A 239 -16.04 7.61 -25.95
CA PRO A 239 -15.81 7.08 -24.62
C PRO A 239 -14.84 5.89 -24.61
N GLY A 240 -14.59 5.23 -25.74
CA GLY A 240 -13.62 4.13 -25.89
C GLY A 240 -12.15 4.56 -25.89
N LEU A 241 -11.87 5.87 -26.00
CA LEU A 241 -10.50 6.39 -26.05
C LEU A 241 -9.88 6.65 -24.67
N PRO A 242 -8.53 6.63 -24.56
CA PRO A 242 -7.82 6.97 -23.33
C PRO A 242 -8.16 8.38 -22.82
N ALA A 243 -8.15 8.57 -21.49
CA ALA A 243 -8.58 9.82 -20.86
C ALA A 243 -7.84 11.09 -21.35
N HIS A 244 -6.60 10.97 -21.82
CA HIS A 244 -5.82 12.11 -22.33
C HIS A 244 -6.26 12.58 -23.73
N ALA A 245 -7.03 11.76 -24.47
CA ALA A 245 -7.51 12.06 -25.81
C ALA A 245 -8.98 12.50 -25.85
N ARG A 246 -9.64 12.60 -24.68
CA ARG A 246 -11.06 12.94 -24.56
C ARG A 246 -11.28 14.37 -24.11
N HIS A 247 -12.37 14.99 -24.56
CA HIS A 247 -12.83 16.25 -24.00
C HIS A 247 -13.12 16.11 -22.51
N ARG A 248 -12.68 17.10 -21.71
CA ARG A 248 -12.93 17.17 -20.26
C ARG A 248 -14.22 17.91 -19.91
N GLU A 249 -14.90 18.42 -20.92
CA GLU A 249 -16.18 19.11 -20.82
C GLU A 249 -17.21 18.33 -21.64
N SER A 250 -18.39 18.14 -21.06
CA SER A 250 -19.53 17.53 -21.76
C SER A 250 -20.06 18.53 -22.80
N PRO A 251 -20.35 18.11 -24.04
CA PRO A 251 -21.06 18.95 -25.01
C PRO A 251 -22.54 19.13 -24.67
N TYR A 252 -23.07 18.26 -23.81
CA TYR A 252 -24.48 18.24 -23.47
C TYR A 252 -24.73 19.22 -22.34
N PRO A 253 -25.79 20.04 -22.45
CA PRO A 253 -26.14 20.99 -21.40
C PRO A 253 -26.36 20.25 -20.08
N LEU A 254 -25.86 20.84 -19.00
CA LEU A 254 -26.12 20.32 -17.67
C LEU A 254 -27.60 20.48 -17.35
N VAL A 255 -28.27 19.37 -17.11
CA VAL A 255 -29.65 19.32 -16.61
C VAL A 255 -29.63 19.16 -15.09
N SER A 256 -30.70 19.59 -14.42
CA SER A 256 -30.84 19.31 -13.01
C SER A 256 -30.97 17.80 -12.77
N VAL A 257 -30.55 17.33 -11.60
CA VAL A 257 -30.67 15.90 -11.23
C VAL A 257 -32.12 15.43 -11.34
N SER A 258 -33.07 16.28 -10.93
CA SER A 258 -34.50 15.99 -11.02
C SER A 258 -34.97 15.81 -12.47
N ASP A 259 -34.55 16.70 -13.38
CA ASP A 259 -34.93 16.62 -14.79
C ASP A 259 -34.29 15.42 -15.50
N ALA A 260 -33.05 15.09 -15.12
CA ALA A 260 -32.37 13.89 -15.61
C ALA A 260 -33.12 12.62 -15.22
N LEU A 261 -33.54 12.50 -13.96
CA LEU A 261 -34.31 11.35 -13.47
C LEU A 261 -35.66 11.23 -14.17
N LEU A 262 -36.38 12.34 -14.35
CA LEU A 262 -37.66 12.35 -15.09
C LEU A 262 -37.48 11.93 -16.54
N THR A 263 -36.40 12.37 -17.19
CA THR A 263 -36.08 11.99 -18.58
C THR A 263 -35.78 10.49 -18.66
N ILE A 264 -34.98 9.96 -17.74
CA ILE A 264 -34.68 8.51 -17.68
C ILE A 264 -35.96 7.70 -17.50
N ILE A 265 -36.80 8.06 -16.54
CA ILE A 265 -38.04 7.32 -16.25
C ILE A 265 -39.02 7.35 -17.43
N ARG A 266 -39.05 8.46 -18.19
CA ARG A 266 -39.95 8.60 -19.34
C ARG A 266 -39.46 7.83 -20.57
N GLU A 267 -38.17 7.87 -20.85
CA GLU A 267 -37.60 7.38 -22.11
C GLU A 267 -37.07 5.93 -22.01
N VAL A 268 -36.73 5.45 -20.81
CA VAL A 268 -36.19 4.10 -20.62
C VAL A 268 -37.32 3.13 -20.38
N GLN A 269 -37.53 2.21 -21.33
CA GLN A 269 -38.39 1.06 -21.10
C GLN A 269 -37.67 0.03 -20.24
N PRO A 270 -38.30 -0.45 -19.15
CA PRO A 270 -37.71 -1.52 -18.35
C PRO A 270 -37.57 -2.78 -19.21
N LEU A 271 -36.40 -3.41 -19.13
CA LEU A 271 -36.17 -4.68 -19.81
C LEU A 271 -37.05 -5.77 -19.18
N PRO A 272 -37.51 -6.76 -19.97
CA PRO A 272 -38.23 -7.90 -19.42
C PRO A 272 -37.33 -8.69 -18.46
N ALA A 273 -37.88 -9.02 -17.29
CA ALA A 273 -37.23 -9.89 -16.32
C ALA A 273 -37.63 -11.36 -16.56
N TYR A 274 -36.71 -12.28 -16.30
CA TYR A 274 -36.92 -13.72 -16.42
C TYR A 274 -36.23 -14.43 -15.25
N GLU A 275 -36.82 -15.52 -14.78
CA GLU A 275 -36.30 -16.33 -13.68
C GLU A 275 -35.30 -17.37 -14.22
N GLU A 276 -34.09 -17.39 -13.67
CA GLU A 276 -33.04 -18.36 -14.02
C GLU A 276 -32.34 -18.90 -12.77
N PRO A 277 -31.91 -20.18 -12.75
CA PRO A 277 -31.16 -20.73 -11.63
C PRO A 277 -29.80 -20.03 -11.43
N VAL A 278 -29.43 -19.80 -10.17
CA VAL A 278 -28.16 -19.16 -9.80
C VAL A 278 -26.96 -20.07 -10.11
N THR A 279 -26.41 -19.94 -11.31
CA THR A 279 -25.27 -20.74 -11.80
C THR A 279 -24.21 -19.84 -12.45
N ALA A 280 -23.04 -20.41 -12.77
CA ALA A 280 -21.96 -19.70 -13.44
C ALA A 280 -22.34 -19.18 -14.85
N ALA A 281 -23.45 -19.64 -15.42
CA ALA A 281 -23.99 -19.17 -16.70
C ALA A 281 -24.58 -17.75 -16.63
N LEU A 282 -24.81 -17.20 -15.43
CA LEU A 282 -25.37 -15.85 -15.25
C LEU A 282 -24.40 -14.70 -15.56
N ARG A 283 -23.17 -14.97 -16.02
CA ARG A 283 -22.23 -13.90 -16.41
C ARG A 283 -22.87 -13.01 -17.49
N GLY A 284 -22.89 -11.70 -17.24
CA GLY A 284 -23.48 -10.71 -18.15
C GLY A 284 -24.95 -10.38 -17.87
N HIS A 285 -25.58 -11.02 -16.87
CA HIS A 285 -26.93 -10.67 -16.41
C HIS A 285 -26.88 -9.66 -15.26
N VAL A 286 -27.93 -8.85 -15.13
CA VAL A 286 -28.12 -7.91 -14.02
C VAL A 286 -29.32 -8.38 -13.20
N ILE A 287 -29.19 -8.29 -11.89
CA ILE A 287 -30.24 -8.69 -10.94
C ILE A 287 -31.42 -7.71 -11.06
N ALA A 288 -32.64 -8.23 -11.22
CA ALA A 288 -33.86 -7.43 -11.33
C ALA A 288 -34.44 -6.99 -9.97
N GLU A 289 -34.16 -7.73 -8.89
CA GLU A 289 -34.61 -7.44 -7.52
C GLU A 289 -33.59 -7.92 -6.48
N ASP A 290 -33.64 -7.38 -5.27
CA ASP A 290 -32.69 -7.76 -4.21
C ASP A 290 -32.70 -9.28 -3.94
N VAL A 291 -31.55 -9.92 -4.09
CA VAL A 291 -31.37 -11.34 -3.76
C VAL A 291 -30.85 -11.45 -2.33
N TYR A 292 -31.60 -12.15 -1.48
CA TYR A 292 -31.25 -12.36 -0.09
C TYR A 292 -30.59 -13.71 0.11
N ALA A 293 -29.49 -13.72 0.85
CA ALA A 293 -28.92 -14.97 1.31
C ALA A 293 -29.90 -15.65 2.29
N PRO A 294 -30.00 -16.99 2.28
CA PRO A 294 -30.85 -17.71 3.24
C PRO A 294 -30.38 -17.54 4.70
N HIS A 295 -29.16 -17.06 4.90
CA HIS A 295 -28.58 -16.80 6.22
C HIS A 295 -27.94 -15.40 6.23
N ASN A 296 -28.12 -14.65 7.32
CA ASN A 296 -27.58 -13.30 7.47
C ASN A 296 -26.05 -13.25 7.49
N VAL A 297 -25.42 -14.34 7.92
CA VAL A 297 -23.98 -14.53 7.94
C VAL A 297 -23.67 -15.94 7.45
N PRO A 298 -22.52 -16.16 6.80
CA PRO A 298 -22.05 -17.50 6.52
C PRO A 298 -21.94 -18.31 7.81
N THR A 299 -22.29 -19.58 7.73
CA THR A 299 -22.20 -20.52 8.87
C THR A 299 -20.76 -20.85 9.25
N THR A 300 -19.79 -20.54 8.40
CA THR A 300 -18.36 -20.77 8.61
C THR A 300 -17.58 -19.48 8.41
N PHE A 301 -16.64 -19.18 9.32
CA PHE A 301 -15.69 -18.09 9.13
C PHE A 301 -14.71 -18.43 8.00
N SER A 302 -15.03 -17.96 6.79
CA SER A 302 -14.17 -18.11 5.62
C SER A 302 -13.72 -16.72 5.15
N THR A 303 -12.41 -16.55 4.97
CA THR A 303 -11.78 -15.35 4.41
C THR A 303 -11.74 -15.35 2.88
N ASN A 304 -12.39 -16.32 2.23
CA ASN A 304 -12.30 -16.51 0.77
C ASN A 304 -13.26 -15.62 -0.03
N VAL A 305 -13.99 -14.72 0.62
CA VAL A 305 -14.98 -13.84 -0.01
C VAL A 305 -14.68 -12.40 0.39
N ASP A 306 -14.55 -11.50 -0.60
CA ASP A 306 -14.10 -10.11 -0.45
C ASP A 306 -15.11 -9.16 0.25
N GLY A 307 -16.03 -9.70 1.07
CA GLY A 307 -16.92 -8.91 1.92
C GLY A 307 -18.32 -9.49 2.06
N TYR A 308 -18.96 -9.19 3.18
CA TYR A 308 -20.38 -9.48 3.45
C TYR A 308 -21.12 -8.17 3.69
N ALA A 309 -22.24 -7.96 3.00
CA ALA A 309 -23.13 -6.83 3.26
C ALA A 309 -24.16 -7.25 4.32
N LEU A 310 -24.03 -6.72 5.54
CA LEU A 310 -24.99 -6.94 6.61
C LEU A 310 -26.01 -5.81 6.63
N ARG A 311 -27.29 -6.15 6.65
CA ARG A 311 -28.36 -5.16 6.85
C ARG A 311 -28.40 -4.78 8.34
N CYS A 312 -27.75 -3.68 8.70
CA CYS A 312 -27.93 -3.07 10.02
C CYS A 312 -29.38 -2.59 10.13
N MET A 313 -30.14 -3.13 11.09
CA MET A 313 -31.50 -2.64 11.35
C MET A 313 -31.39 -1.18 11.82
N ARG A 314 -32.11 -0.28 11.14
CA ARG A 314 -32.28 1.10 11.59
C ARG A 314 -32.97 1.02 12.96
N LEU A 315 -32.31 1.48 14.02
CA LEU A 315 -32.99 1.71 15.29
C LEU A 315 -34.07 2.76 15.01
N GLU A 316 -35.34 2.33 15.02
CA GLU A 316 -36.47 3.22 14.98
C GLU A 316 -36.32 4.21 16.16
N PRO A 317 -36.43 5.53 15.94
CA PRO A 317 -36.39 6.48 17.03
C PRO A 317 -37.56 6.15 17.96
N ALA A 318 -37.23 5.90 19.23
CA ALA A 318 -38.20 5.63 20.27
C ALA A 318 -39.37 6.60 20.17
N LEU A 319 -40.57 6.03 20.08
CA LEU A 319 -41.86 6.73 20.10
C LEU A 319 -41.82 7.88 21.12
N ARG A 320 -41.77 9.12 20.64
CA ARG A 320 -42.23 10.26 21.42
C ARG A 320 -43.75 10.24 21.39
N SER A 321 -44.36 9.53 22.33
CA SER A 321 -45.73 9.79 22.76
C SER A 321 -45.67 10.47 24.13
N SER A 322 -45.68 11.79 24.12
CA SER A 322 -46.04 12.62 25.27
C SER A 322 -47.53 12.93 25.16
N ASN A 323 -48.29 12.70 26.23
CA ASN A 323 -49.66 13.16 26.51
C ASN A 323 -50.75 12.97 25.44
#